data_AF-A0A1X4IAC9-F1
#
_entry.id   AF-A0A1X4IAC9-F1
#
_cell.length_a   1.000
_cell.length_b   1.000
_cell.length_c   1.000
_cell.angle_alpha   90.00
_cell.angle_beta   90.00
_cell.angle_gamma   90.00
#
_symmetry.space_group_name_H-M   'P 1'
#
loop_
_entity.id
_entity.type
_entity.pdbx_description
1 polymer ?
#
loop_
_entity_poly.entity_id
_entity_poly.type
_entity_poly.pdbx_seq_one_letter_code
_entity_poly.pdbx_strand_id
1 'polypeptide(L)'
;MAALHGLPGPTGPRLPVLVVHDENDEAVEVEWASRLVAAHGQRARLVTTRSFGHRRILGSPRVSAEVAAFVAAGAGLEAGATVR
;
A
#
# COMPACT_ATOMS: atom_id res chain seq x y z
N MET A 1 22.06 -14.94 -7.28
CA MET A 1 20.77 -15.65 -7.17
C MET A 1 20.19 -15.37 -5.79
N ALA A 2 19.64 -14.17 -5.59
CA ALA A 2 18.99 -13.78 -4.33
C ALA A 2 17.49 -14.00 -4.49
N ALA A 3 16.94 -14.88 -3.67
CA ALA A 3 15.51 -15.16 -3.65
C ALA A 3 14.74 -13.90 -3.20
N LEU A 4 13.82 -13.45 -4.05
CA LEU A 4 12.82 -12.42 -3.74
C LEU A 4 11.86 -13.00 -2.68
N HIS A 5 12.15 -12.75 -1.41
CA HIS A 5 11.25 -13.10 -0.31
C HIS A 5 10.05 -12.13 -0.33
N GLY A 6 8.88 -12.62 -0.76
CA GLY A 6 7.59 -12.05 -0.35
C GLY A 6 6.61 -11.57 -1.43
N LEU A 7 6.94 -11.60 -2.72
CA LEU A 7 5.92 -11.33 -3.73
C LEU A 7 5.03 -12.57 -3.88
N PRO A 8 3.69 -12.47 -3.69
CA PRO A 8 2.81 -13.59 -3.97
C PRO A 8 3.05 -14.03 -5.43
N GLY A 9 3.24 -15.33 -5.63
CA GLY A 9 3.35 -15.91 -6.96
C GLY A 9 2.12 -15.57 -7.83
N PRO A 10 2.14 -15.90 -9.13
CA PRO A 10 1.08 -15.54 -10.08
C PRO A 10 -0.34 -16.03 -9.69
N THR A 11 -0.44 -16.88 -8.68
CA THR A 11 -1.66 -17.50 -8.14
C THR A 11 -2.11 -16.94 -6.78
N GLY A 12 -1.39 -15.97 -6.19
CA GLY A 12 -1.80 -15.38 -4.91
C GLY A 12 -3.06 -14.51 -5.03
N PRO A 13 -3.82 -14.35 -3.93
CA PRO A 13 -5.04 -13.54 -3.94
C PRO A 13 -4.75 -12.12 -4.41
N ARG A 14 -5.52 -11.64 -5.38
CA ARG A 14 -5.40 -10.29 -5.95
C ARG A 14 -6.07 -9.27 -5.03
N LEU A 15 -5.45 -9.02 -3.88
CA LEU A 15 -5.95 -8.06 -2.91
C LEU A 15 -5.82 -6.61 -3.43
N PRO A 16 -6.68 -5.68 -2.96
CA PRO A 16 -6.44 -4.25 -3.07
C PRO A 16 -5.10 -3.89 -2.42
N VAL A 17 -4.44 -2.85 -2.94
CA VAL A 17 -3.14 -2.37 -2.46
C VAL A 17 -3.23 -0.87 -2.20
N LEU A 18 -2.80 -0.46 -1.01
CA LEU A 18 -2.56 0.93 -0.67
C LEU A 18 -1.05 1.17 -0.61
N VAL A 19 -0.56 2.10 -1.42
CA VAL A 19 0.82 2.57 -1.38
C VAL A 19 0.82 3.95 -0.73
N VAL A 20 1.65 4.14 0.30
CA VAL A 20 1.85 5.44 0.93
C VAL A 20 3.32 5.80 0.81
N HIS A 21 3.63 7.00 0.30
CA HIS A 21 5.01 7.44 0.11
C HIS A 21 5.17 8.93 0.45
N ASP A 22 6.36 9.33 0.89
CA ASP A 22 6.70 10.75 1.06
C ASP A 22 7.56 11.20 -0.13
N GLU A 23 7.17 12.28 -0.78
CA GLU A 23 7.88 12.77 -1.98
C GLU A 23 9.32 13.23 -1.66
N ASN A 24 9.63 13.51 -0.40
CA ASN A 24 10.94 13.93 0.07
C ASN A 24 11.65 12.81 0.84
N ASP A 25 11.27 11.56 0.62
CA ASP A 25 11.99 10.41 1.15
C ASP A 25 13.41 10.33 0.54
N GLU A 26 14.42 10.55 1.38
CA GLU A 26 15.84 10.50 1.00
C GLU A 26 16.38 9.06 0.89
N ALA A 27 15.67 8.07 1.43
CA ALA A 27 16.07 6.67 1.39
C ALA A 27 15.56 5.94 0.14
N VAL A 28 14.38 6.32 -0.35
CA VAL A 28 13.74 5.69 -1.52
C VAL A 28 13.03 6.76 -2.37
N GLU A 29 13.39 6.86 -3.64
CA GLU A 29 12.77 7.86 -4.52
C GLU A 29 11.28 7.58 -4.76
N VAL A 30 10.47 8.65 -4.88
CA VAL A 30 9.02 8.55 -5.13
C VAL A 30 8.65 7.76 -6.38
N GLU A 31 9.54 7.67 -7.36
CA GLU A 31 9.37 6.89 -8.58
C GLU A 31 9.09 5.40 -8.29
N TRP A 32 9.63 4.84 -7.20
CA TRP A 32 9.35 3.47 -6.80
C TRP A 32 7.89 3.26 -6.40
N ALA A 33 7.27 4.24 -5.76
CA ALA A 33 5.85 4.19 -5.41
C ALA A 33 4.96 4.18 -6.67
N SER A 34 5.30 5.02 -7.66
CA SER A 34 4.64 5.04 -8.97
C SER A 34 4.77 3.71 -9.71
N ARG A 35 5.96 3.11 -9.71
CA ARG A 35 6.21 1.79 -10.30
C ARG A 35 5.41 0.68 -9.62
N LEU A 36 5.28 0.73 -8.30
CA LEU A 36 4.45 -0.24 -7.56
C LEU A 36 2.99 -0.12 -7.98
N VAL A 37 2.45 1.09 -8.08
CA VAL A 37 1.06 1.30 -8.53
C VAL A 37 0.87 0.79 -9.96
N ALA A 38 1.79 1.08 -10.86
CA ALA A 38 1.75 0.60 -12.24
C ALA A 38 1.76 -0.95 -12.31
N ALA A 39 2.58 -1.62 -11.51
CA ALA A 39 2.64 -3.08 -11.48
C ALA A 39 1.34 -3.74 -10.96
N HIS A 40 0.60 -3.05 -10.10
CA HIS A 40 -0.64 -3.57 -9.50
C HIS A 40 -1.93 -3.11 -10.22
N GLY A 41 -1.82 -2.11 -11.10
CA GLY A 41 -2.92 -1.60 -11.92
C GLY A 41 -4.06 -1.00 -11.08
N GLN A 42 -5.30 -1.21 -11.51
CA GLN A 42 -6.50 -0.65 -10.86
C GLN A 42 -6.73 -1.07 -9.40
N ARG A 43 -6.00 -2.09 -8.92
CA ARG A 43 -6.08 -2.55 -7.53
C ARG A 43 -5.19 -1.73 -6.60
N ALA A 44 -4.27 -0.94 -7.13
CA ALA A 44 -3.41 -0.09 -6.33
C ALA A 44 -3.86 1.37 -6.36
N ARG A 45 -3.79 2.02 -5.20
CA ARG A 45 -3.87 3.48 -5.09
C ARG A 45 -2.62 4.02 -4.39
N LEU A 46 -2.20 5.21 -4.79
CA LEU A 46 -1.08 5.93 -4.19
C LEU A 46 -1.59 7.10 -3.34
N VAL A 47 -1.07 7.22 -2.13
CA VAL A 47 -1.20 8.41 -1.28
C VAL A 47 0.20 8.98 -1.09
N THR A 48 0.41 10.22 -1.52
CA THR A 48 1.67 10.92 -1.26
C THR A 48 1.55 11.90 -0.10
N THR A 49 2.68 12.09 0.57
CA THR A 49 2.90 13.14 1.57
C THR A 49 4.15 13.91 1.20
N ARG A 50 4.39 15.04 1.89
CA ARG A 50 5.61 15.83 1.72
C ARG A 50 6.22 16.11 3.08
N SER A 51 7.55 16.17 3.11
CA SER A 51 8.35 16.65 4.24
C SER A 51 8.32 15.78 5.51
N PHE A 52 7.74 14.57 5.48
CA PHE A 52 7.90 13.60 6.57
C PHE A 52 9.19 12.78 6.41
N GLY A 53 9.52 12.40 5.18
CA GLY A 53 10.59 11.46 4.84
C GLY A 53 10.30 10.02 5.31
N HIS A 54 11.26 9.11 5.07
CA HIS A 54 11.11 7.66 5.27
C HIS A 54 10.55 7.23 6.64
N ARG A 55 11.04 7.88 7.71
CA ARG A 55 10.85 7.40 9.09
C ARG A 55 9.63 8.01 9.78
N ARG A 56 9.11 9.14 9.30
CA ARG A 56 8.07 9.90 10.01
C ARG A 56 6.73 9.91 9.31
N ILE A 57 6.62 9.29 8.15
CA ILE A 57 5.37 9.28 7.36
C ILE A 57 4.17 8.76 8.15
N LEU A 58 4.38 7.76 9.03
CA LEU A 58 3.34 7.22 9.92
C LEU A 58 2.95 8.16 11.07
N GLY A 59 3.71 9.23 11.32
CA GLY A 59 3.37 10.27 12.27
C GLY A 59 2.33 11.27 11.72
N SER A 60 2.00 11.20 10.44
CA SER A 60 0.92 12.00 9.84
C SER A 60 -0.45 11.44 10.24
N PRO A 61 -1.30 12.20 10.96
CA PRO A 61 -2.64 11.73 11.31
C PRO A 61 -3.49 11.36 10.09
N ARG A 62 -3.27 12.07 8.97
CA ARG A 62 -3.92 11.77 7.69
C ARG A 62 -3.51 10.40 7.15
N VAL A 63 -2.22 10.06 7.22
CA VAL A 63 -1.73 8.74 6.76
C VAL A 63 -2.34 7.63 7.60
N SER A 64 -2.34 7.76 8.93
CA SER A 64 -2.94 6.77 9.81
C SER A 64 -4.43 6.58 9.54
N ALA A 65 -5.17 7.67 9.29
CA ALA A 65 -6.59 7.61 8.92
C ALA A 65 -6.83 6.90 7.58
N GLU A 66 -6.01 7.18 6.56
CA GLU A 66 -6.09 6.52 5.25
C GLU A 66 -5.84 5.02 5.32
N VAL A 67 -4.85 4.61 6.12
CA VAL A 67 -4.53 3.19 6.35
C VAL A 67 -5.67 2.51 7.10
N ALA A 68 -6.17 3.12 8.18
CA ALA A 68 -7.29 2.56 8.94
C ALA A 68 -8.55 2.40 8.07
N ALA A 69 -8.89 3.40 7.27
CA ALA A 69 -10.03 3.35 6.36
C ALA A 69 -9.87 2.25 5.29
N PHE A 70 -8.66 2.10 4.74
CA PHE A 70 -8.37 1.05 3.76
C PHE A 70 -8.53 -0.36 4.33
N VAL A 71 -7.99 -0.60 5.54
CA VAL A 71 -8.12 -1.90 6.21
C VAL A 71 -9.58 -2.19 6.57
N ALA A 72 -10.31 -1.20 7.08
CA ALA A 72 -11.73 -1.35 7.42
C ALA A 72 -12.59 -1.67 6.19
N ALA A 73 -12.29 -1.07 5.03
CA ALA A 73 -12.98 -1.39 3.77
C ALA A 73 -12.74 -2.85 3.34
N GLY A 74 -11.56 -3.41 3.58
CA GLY A 74 -11.27 -4.82 3.35
C GLY A 74 -12.01 -5.75 4.32
N ALA A 75 -12.06 -5.41 5.60
CA ALA A 75 -12.77 -6.20 6.62
C ALA A 75 -14.30 -6.23 6.39
N GLY A 76 -14.86 -5.17 5.80
CA GLY A 76 -16.27 -5.12 5.41
C GLY A 76 -16.65 -6.03 4.24
N LEU A 77 -15.68 -6.43 3.39
CA LEU A 77 -15.90 -7.39 2.30
C LEU A 77 -15.98 -8.84 2.81
N GLU A 78 -15.26 -9.17 3.90
CA GLU A 78 -15.28 -10.50 4.53
C GLU A 78 -16.56 -10.75 5.35
N ALA A 79 -17.14 -9.71 5.96
CA ALA A 79 -18.38 -9.82 6.75
C ALA A 79 -19.63 -10.16 5.92
N GLY A 80 -19.55 -10.10 4.59
CA GLY A 80 -20.59 -10.53 3.65
C GLY A 80 -20.42 -11.97 3.13
N ALA A 81 -19.33 -12.65 3.46
CA ALA A 81 -19.08 -14.03 3.04
C ALA A 81 -19.66 -15.03 4.05
N THR A 82 -20.99 -15.20 4.03
CA THR A 82 -21.61 -16.39 4.63
C THR A 82 -21.16 -17.61 3.82
N VAL A 83 -20.18 -18.34 4.34
CA VAL A 83 -19.83 -19.69 3.87
C VAL A 83 -20.97 -20.62 4.31
N ARG A 84 -21.61 -21.28 3.34
CA ARG A 84 -22.50 -22.43 3.57
C ARG A 84 -21.68 -23.70 3.75
#